data_AF-A0A1V2Q8K2-F1
#
_entry.id   AF-A0A1V2Q8K2-F1
#
_cell.length_a   1.000
_cell.length_b   1.000
_cell.length_c   1.000
_cell.angle_alpha   90.00
_cell.angle_beta   90.00
_cell.angle_gamma   90.00
#
_symmetry.space_group_name_H-M   'P 1'
#
loop_
_entity.id
_entity.type
_entity.pdbx_description
1 polymer ?
#
loop_
_entity_poly.entity_id
_entity_poly.type
_entity_poly.pdbx_seq_one_letter_code
_entity_poly.pdbx_strand_id
1 'polypeptide(L)'
;MTAPLRGRPPRHMRCPVCADEFVWPDDPLISLHDERNDRYEVVDVSALPQAKRDNLVRKGYRLCPNPSEDTAEHYLPATYADYGDPLVIGLVGAPISGKTHLLTAMIRQAYLNGLTAHGVTVSALDFRRHKTFRDDFIVPFERGDALAGTGNGIVEAADILLLRGPGGQRPVTFFDVAGEDLESTDPRVNRFLIATTAVIFVHASEDPLETGQSSAASENGSFEQAIGQLSGNQLPAVIAVTKSDRLRYVPPAERWLHRGDETDLNADRIRAETRDVYAYLHHVGAAASLRPFDEFSRCTLHFVSASGGDAVPIDPKVPSKKHFPHGFHPTRVLEPLVSILAMTGMITGPEARKVGMP
;
A
#
# COMPACT_ATOMS: atom_id res chain seq x y z
N MET A 1 38.66 13.23 22.73
CA MET A 1 37.56 14.22 22.72
C MET A 1 37.30 14.59 21.28
N THR A 2 36.38 13.87 20.64
CA THR A 2 36.12 13.95 19.19
C THR A 2 34.78 14.65 18.99
N ALA A 3 34.76 15.64 18.11
CA ALA A 3 33.63 16.52 17.88
C ALA A 3 32.35 15.76 17.46
N PRO A 4 31.16 16.19 17.91
CA PRO A 4 29.89 15.64 17.44
C PRO A 4 29.75 15.86 15.93
N LEU A 5 29.05 14.95 15.26
CA LEU A 5 28.61 15.10 13.87
C LEU A 5 27.78 16.38 13.74
N ARG A 6 28.45 17.52 13.49
CA ARG A 6 27.79 18.81 13.29
C ARG A 6 27.04 18.77 11.96
N GLY A 7 25.74 19.00 12.01
CA GLY A 7 25.11 19.89 11.01
C GLY A 7 23.91 19.38 10.23
N ARG A 8 23.30 18.22 10.53
CA ARG A 8 21.95 17.94 10.01
C ARG A 8 20.93 18.59 10.95
N PRO A 9 20.05 19.47 10.48
CA PRO A 9 18.99 19.99 11.34
C PRO A 9 18.15 18.82 11.87
N PRO A 10 17.67 18.90 13.13
CA PRO A 10 16.82 17.87 13.71
C PRO A 10 15.64 17.60 12.77
N ARG A 11 15.51 16.36 12.33
CA ARG A 11 14.47 15.98 11.39
C ARG A 11 13.23 15.60 12.16
N HIS A 12 12.17 16.39 12.01
CA HIS A 12 10.84 15.99 12.45
C HIS A 12 10.29 14.95 11.48
N MET A 13 9.65 13.93 12.03
CA MET A 13 9.02 12.90 11.24
C MET A 13 7.83 12.31 11.97
N ARG A 14 6.88 11.80 11.17
CA ARG A 14 5.74 11.05 11.65
C ARG A 14 6.04 9.55 11.60
N CYS A 15 5.84 8.84 12.69
CA CYS A 15 5.94 7.38 12.69
C CYS A 15 4.72 6.79 11.96
N PRO A 16 4.93 5.84 11.01
CA PRO A 16 3.81 5.21 10.33
C PRO A 16 3.00 4.27 11.25
N VAL A 17 3.57 3.80 12.37
CA VAL A 17 2.94 2.83 13.27
C VAL A 17 2.08 3.50 14.34
N CYS A 18 2.63 4.45 15.10
CA CYS A 18 1.88 5.15 16.15
C CYS A 18 1.28 6.50 15.72
N ALA A 19 1.59 6.98 14.51
CA ALA A 19 1.17 8.29 13.99
C ALA A 19 1.73 9.52 14.74
N ASP A 20 2.54 9.33 15.79
CA ASP A 20 3.19 10.44 16.50
C ASP A 20 4.23 11.16 15.64
N GLU A 21 4.31 12.47 15.85
CA GLU A 21 5.37 13.33 15.32
C GLU A 21 6.45 13.56 16.38
N PHE A 22 7.70 13.34 16.01
CA PHE A 22 8.84 13.54 16.91
C PHE A 22 10.11 13.89 16.13
N VAL A 23 11.11 14.36 16.86
CA VAL A 23 12.46 14.55 16.32
C VAL A 23 13.15 13.20 16.26
N TRP A 24 13.63 12.81 15.07
CA TRP A 24 14.34 11.55 14.91
C TRP A 24 15.59 11.51 15.80
N PRO A 25 15.77 10.46 16.61
CA PRO A 25 16.94 10.35 17.48
C PRO A 25 18.21 10.11 16.64
N ASP A 26 19.15 11.06 16.70
CA ASP A 26 20.46 10.98 16.05
C ASP A 26 21.54 10.40 16.98
N ASP A 27 21.17 9.37 17.72
CA ASP A 27 22.02 8.69 18.69
C ASP A 27 22.83 7.55 18.02
N PRO A 28 24.11 7.31 18.36
CA PRO A 28 24.83 6.11 17.92
C PRO A 28 24.27 4.76 18.43
N LEU A 29 23.32 4.73 19.37
CA LEU A 29 22.64 3.49 19.76
C LEU A 29 21.65 3.06 18.67
N ILE A 30 21.78 1.81 18.23
CA ILE A 30 20.82 1.13 17.37
C ILE A 30 20.43 -0.21 17.98
N SER A 31 19.27 -0.73 17.59
CA SER A 31 18.83 -2.07 17.96
C SER A 31 19.05 -3.04 16.80
N LEU A 32 19.68 -4.18 17.06
CA LEU A 32 19.74 -5.30 16.13
C LEU A 32 18.74 -6.36 16.59
N HIS A 33 17.96 -6.91 15.65
CA HIS A 33 17.04 -7.99 15.97
C HIS A 33 17.77 -9.33 15.99
N ASP A 34 17.65 -10.05 17.11
CA ASP A 34 18.09 -11.43 17.25
C ASP A 34 16.94 -12.38 16.90
N GLU A 35 16.98 -12.92 15.68
CA GLU A 35 15.98 -13.87 15.18
C GLU A 35 15.83 -15.13 16.06
N ARG A 36 16.85 -15.52 16.83
CA ARG A 36 16.82 -16.76 17.64
C ARG A 36 16.03 -16.60 18.93
N ASN A 37 16.12 -15.42 19.53
CA ASN A 37 15.48 -15.12 20.82
C ASN A 37 14.30 -14.15 20.67
N ASP A 38 13.96 -13.77 19.43
CA ASP A 38 12.95 -12.79 19.04
C ASP A 38 13.00 -11.51 19.89
N ARG A 39 14.19 -10.92 19.99
CA ARG A 39 14.41 -9.71 20.80
C ARG A 39 15.29 -8.70 20.10
N TYR A 40 15.14 -7.45 20.50
CA TYR A 40 16.02 -6.36 20.05
C TYR A 40 17.17 -6.18 21.05
N GLU A 41 18.39 -6.21 20.55
CA GLU A 41 19.60 -5.98 21.33
C GLU A 41 20.20 -4.62 20.97
N VAL A 42 20.35 -3.75 21.98
CA VAL A 42 20.92 -2.41 21.80
C VAL A 42 22.44 -2.53 21.62
N VAL A 43 22.94 -1.89 20.57
CA VAL A 43 24.36 -1.86 20.19
C VAL A 43 24.78 -0.41 20.00
N ASP A 44 25.83 0.00 20.70
CA ASP A 44 26.51 1.27 20.45
C ASP A 44 27.47 1.11 19.27
N VAL A 45 27.18 1.80 18.16
CA VAL A 45 28.05 1.78 16.98
C VAL A 45 29.09 2.91 16.98
N SER A 46 29.13 3.78 17.99
CA SER A 46 29.98 4.98 18.02
C SER A 46 31.47 4.69 17.80
N ALA A 47 31.98 3.63 18.43
CA ALA A 47 33.40 3.24 18.41
C ALA A 47 33.81 2.43 17.17
N LEU A 48 32.87 2.06 16.28
CA LEU A 48 33.16 1.23 15.12
C LEU A 48 33.71 2.04 13.93
N PRO A 49 34.53 1.43 13.07
CA PRO A 49 34.93 2.04 11.79
C PRO A 49 33.71 2.40 10.92
N GLN A 50 33.79 3.49 10.16
CA GLN A 50 32.66 4.03 9.36
C GLN A 50 31.94 2.96 8.53
N ALA A 51 32.68 2.16 7.75
CA ALA A 51 32.08 1.13 6.90
C ALA A 51 31.29 0.06 7.70
N LYS A 52 31.76 -0.28 8.91
CA LYS A 52 31.05 -1.21 9.81
C LYS A 52 29.81 -0.54 10.42
N ARG A 53 29.91 0.75 10.79
CA ARG A 53 28.76 1.54 11.27
C ARG A 53 27.67 1.59 10.21
N ASP A 54 27.99 2.00 8.99
CA ASP A 54 27.02 2.14 7.90
C ASP A 54 26.33 0.80 7.59
N ASN A 55 27.08 -0.29 7.61
CA ASN A 55 26.51 -1.63 7.40
C ASN A 55 25.57 -2.06 8.54
N LEU A 56 25.91 -1.78 9.80
CA LEU A 56 25.05 -2.11 10.93
C LEU A 56 23.81 -1.20 10.99
N VAL A 57 23.96 0.10 10.77
CA VAL A 57 22.84 1.05 10.73
C VAL A 57 21.86 0.68 9.63
N ARG A 58 22.33 0.24 8.45
CA ARG A 58 21.45 -0.24 7.37
C ARG A 58 20.62 -1.47 7.73
N LYS A 59 21.06 -2.28 8.69
CA LYS A 59 20.39 -3.52 9.13
C LYS A 59 19.71 -3.37 10.49
N GLY A 60 19.97 -2.27 11.18
CA GLY A 60 19.50 -2.00 12.51
C GLY A 60 18.24 -1.17 12.51
N TYR A 61 17.71 -1.01 13.72
CA TYR A 61 16.47 -0.34 14.00
C TYR A 61 16.68 0.70 15.09
N ARG A 62 15.75 1.61 15.21
CA ARG A 62 15.66 2.56 16.33
C ARG A 62 14.30 2.38 16.99
N LEU A 63 14.31 2.36 18.32
CA LEU A 63 13.09 2.37 19.10
C LEU A 63 12.34 3.67 18.81
N CYS A 64 11.05 3.58 18.47
CA CYS A 64 10.22 4.76 18.33
C CYS A 64 10.06 5.45 19.70
N PRO A 65 10.27 6.77 19.81
CA PRO A 65 10.05 7.49 21.05
C PRO A 65 8.60 7.41 21.56
N ASN A 66 7.63 7.31 20.65
CA ASN A 66 6.21 7.15 20.96
C ASN A 66 5.73 8.11 22.07
N PRO A 67 5.86 9.44 21.89
CA PRO A 67 5.59 10.42 22.95
C PRO A 67 4.17 10.39 23.52
N SER A 68 3.19 9.83 22.79
CA SER A 68 1.83 9.61 23.27
C SER A 68 1.70 8.41 24.22
N GLU A 69 2.69 7.50 24.24
CA GLU A 69 2.69 6.23 24.97
C GLU A 69 1.46 5.34 24.69
N ASP A 70 0.84 5.52 23.53
CA ASP A 70 -0.50 4.96 23.26
C ASP A 70 -0.48 3.67 22.40
N THR A 71 0.73 3.30 21.96
CA THR A 71 1.02 2.17 21.08
C THR A 71 2.10 1.29 21.73
N ALA A 72 2.04 -0.02 21.51
CA ALA A 72 3.05 -0.95 21.99
C ALA A 72 4.45 -0.58 21.46
N GLU A 73 5.48 -1.05 22.17
CA GLU A 73 6.87 -0.85 21.76
C GLU A 73 7.09 -1.29 20.31
N HIS A 74 7.63 -0.40 19.49
CA HIS A 74 7.87 -0.68 18.07
C HIS A 74 9.12 0.02 17.58
N TYR A 75 9.66 -0.53 16.51
CA TYR A 75 10.95 -0.17 15.96
C TYR A 75 10.80 0.25 14.51
N LEU A 76 11.59 1.25 14.10
CA LEU A 76 11.70 1.69 12.71
C LEU A 76 13.11 1.42 12.20
N PRO A 77 13.31 1.15 10.89
CA PRO A 77 14.65 1.03 10.33
C PRO A 77 15.52 2.24 10.71
N ALA A 78 16.76 2.02 11.13
CA ALA A 78 17.59 3.11 11.65
C ALA A 78 17.91 4.19 10.61
N THR A 79 17.76 3.85 9.33
CA THR A 79 17.89 4.76 8.17
C THR A 79 16.58 5.39 7.70
N TYR A 80 15.45 5.15 8.39
CA TYR A 80 14.12 5.62 7.96
C TYR A 80 14.09 7.15 7.75
N ALA A 81 14.73 7.90 8.65
CA ALA A 81 14.86 9.35 8.56
C ALA A 81 16.02 9.85 7.67
N ASP A 82 16.70 8.99 6.92
CA ASP A 82 17.77 9.42 6.02
C ASP A 82 17.26 9.95 4.68
N TYR A 83 16.04 9.58 4.31
CA TYR A 83 15.46 9.79 2.96
C TYR A 83 14.50 11.00 2.91
N GLY A 84 13.68 11.13 1.89
CA GLY A 84 12.56 12.09 1.82
C GLY A 84 11.41 11.71 2.78
N ASP A 85 10.35 12.51 2.81
CA ASP A 85 9.25 12.27 3.75
C ASP A 85 8.53 10.95 3.44
N PRO A 86 8.19 10.12 4.44
CA PRO A 86 7.56 8.84 4.18
C PRO A 86 6.24 8.96 3.43
N LEU A 87 5.95 8.00 2.57
CA LEU A 87 4.63 7.83 1.96
C LEU A 87 3.92 6.69 2.68
N VAL A 88 2.81 6.99 3.32
CA VAL A 88 1.93 5.99 3.94
C VAL A 88 0.71 5.79 3.04
N ILE A 89 0.53 4.57 2.53
CA ILE A 89 -0.55 4.19 1.62
C ILE A 89 -1.51 3.25 2.35
N GLY A 90 -2.77 3.65 2.47
CA GLY A 90 -3.85 2.81 2.99
C GLY A 90 -4.64 2.10 1.91
N LEU A 91 -4.97 0.83 2.13
CA LEU A 91 -5.99 0.13 1.35
C LEU A 91 -7.28 0.02 2.16
N VAL A 92 -8.38 0.51 1.60
CA VAL A 92 -9.70 0.56 2.25
C VAL A 92 -10.73 -0.15 1.37
N GLY A 93 -11.57 -1.00 1.97
CA GLY A 93 -12.65 -1.70 1.28
C GLY A 93 -13.15 -2.91 2.08
N ALA A 94 -14.24 -3.54 1.61
CA ALA A 94 -14.84 -4.67 2.31
C ALA A 94 -13.87 -5.85 2.48
N PRO A 95 -14.09 -6.74 3.47
CA PRO A 95 -13.22 -7.89 3.73
C PRO A 95 -12.93 -8.75 2.48
N ILE A 96 -13.93 -8.96 1.62
CA ILE A 96 -13.82 -9.80 0.41
C ILE A 96 -13.47 -9.01 -0.87
N SER A 97 -13.12 -7.73 -0.77
CA SER A 97 -12.84 -6.89 -1.94
C SER A 97 -11.48 -7.18 -2.59
N GLY A 98 -10.64 -8.03 -1.97
CA GLY A 98 -9.36 -8.44 -2.52
C GLY A 98 -8.18 -7.52 -2.23
N LYS A 99 -8.27 -6.66 -1.19
CA LYS A 99 -7.19 -5.77 -0.75
C LYS A 99 -5.85 -6.48 -0.57
N THR A 100 -5.80 -7.54 0.23
CA THR A 100 -4.58 -8.31 0.50
C THR A 100 -3.97 -8.91 -0.78
N HIS A 101 -4.83 -9.39 -1.69
CA HIS A 101 -4.38 -9.91 -2.99
C HIS A 101 -3.83 -8.79 -3.87
N LEU A 102 -4.50 -7.64 -3.95
CA LEU A 102 -4.04 -6.46 -4.69
C LEU A 102 -2.71 -5.96 -4.14
N LEU A 103 -2.59 -5.81 -2.81
CA LEU A 103 -1.38 -5.36 -2.14
C LEU A 103 -0.20 -6.30 -2.39
N THR A 104 -0.42 -7.61 -2.22
CA THR A 104 0.60 -8.63 -2.46
C THR A 104 1.06 -8.62 -3.92
N ALA A 105 0.12 -8.56 -4.87
CA ALA A 105 0.43 -8.48 -6.30
C ALA A 105 1.20 -7.20 -6.64
N MET A 106 0.80 -6.06 -6.09
CA MET A 106 1.44 -4.76 -6.29
C MET A 106 2.87 -4.74 -5.76
N ILE A 107 3.09 -5.15 -4.50
CA ILE A 107 4.43 -5.23 -3.90
C ILE A 107 5.31 -6.19 -4.71
N ARG A 108 4.78 -7.38 -5.06
CA ARG A 108 5.51 -8.36 -5.87
C ARG A 108 5.93 -7.78 -7.23
N GLN A 109 5.02 -7.15 -7.97
CA GLN A 109 5.33 -6.56 -9.28
C GLN A 109 6.31 -5.39 -9.16
N ALA A 110 6.23 -4.60 -8.10
CA ALA A 110 7.18 -3.54 -7.82
C ALA A 110 8.61 -4.11 -7.59
N TYR A 111 8.73 -5.23 -6.88
CA TYR A 111 10.00 -5.95 -6.69
C TYR A 111 10.54 -6.61 -7.95
N LEU A 112 9.65 -7.05 -8.85
CA LEU A 112 10.02 -7.58 -10.17
C LEU A 112 10.34 -6.47 -11.19
N ASN A 113 10.78 -5.31 -10.70
CA ASN A 113 11.18 -4.16 -11.50
C ASN A 113 10.05 -3.54 -12.34
N GLY A 114 8.78 -3.82 -12.04
CA GLY A 114 7.64 -3.32 -12.82
C GLY A 114 7.49 -1.79 -12.83
N LEU A 115 8.12 -1.08 -11.89
CA LEU A 115 8.15 0.38 -11.86
C LEU A 115 9.35 1.01 -12.60
N THR A 116 10.27 0.20 -13.12
CA THR A 116 11.52 0.69 -13.76
C THR A 116 11.24 1.49 -15.02
N ALA A 117 10.19 1.16 -15.77
CA ALA A 117 9.77 1.90 -16.95
C ALA A 117 9.39 3.37 -16.61
N HIS A 118 8.93 3.61 -15.38
CA HIS A 118 8.61 4.92 -14.83
C HIS A 118 9.80 5.58 -14.11
N GLY A 119 11.00 5.02 -14.24
CA GLY A 119 12.22 5.50 -13.59
C GLY A 119 12.29 5.22 -12.08
N VAL A 120 11.39 4.40 -11.54
CA VAL A 120 11.33 4.10 -10.10
C VAL A 120 11.84 2.69 -9.82
N THR A 121 12.77 2.59 -8.89
CA THR A 121 13.29 1.33 -8.35
C THR A 121 12.82 1.12 -6.91
N VAL A 122 12.68 -0.15 -6.52
CA VAL A 122 12.15 -0.55 -5.22
C VAL A 122 13.16 -1.47 -4.52
N SER A 123 13.36 -1.25 -3.22
CA SER A 123 14.16 -2.13 -2.36
C SER A 123 13.54 -2.22 -0.97
N ALA A 124 13.75 -3.32 -0.25
CA ALA A 124 13.36 -3.43 1.15
C ALA A 124 14.10 -2.38 1.99
N LEU A 125 13.36 -1.63 2.80
CA LEU A 125 13.95 -0.78 3.84
C LEU A 125 13.99 -1.50 5.19
N ASP A 126 12.93 -2.26 5.47
CA ASP A 126 12.85 -3.18 6.60
C ASP A 126 13.04 -4.62 6.12
N PHE A 127 14.25 -5.16 6.26
CA PHE A 127 14.58 -6.50 5.76
C PHE A 127 13.82 -7.62 6.49
N ARG A 128 13.58 -7.45 7.81
CA ARG A 128 12.88 -8.46 8.60
C ARG A 128 11.42 -8.52 8.16
N ARG A 129 10.78 -7.37 8.13
CA ARG A 129 9.37 -7.22 7.79
C ARG A 129 9.10 -7.65 6.36
N HIS A 130 9.99 -7.29 5.44
CA HIS A 130 9.94 -7.75 4.06
C HIS A 130 10.08 -9.28 3.95
N LYS A 131 11.01 -9.90 4.71
CA LYS A 131 11.17 -11.36 4.74
C LYS A 131 9.90 -12.05 5.23
N THR A 132 9.32 -11.59 6.34
CA THR A 132 8.03 -12.07 6.85
C THR A 132 6.92 -11.91 5.82
N PHE A 133 6.76 -10.72 5.24
CA PHE A 133 5.75 -10.47 4.20
C PHE A 133 5.93 -11.39 2.98
N ARG A 134 7.18 -11.62 2.57
CA ARG A 134 7.50 -12.55 1.49
C ARG A 134 7.09 -13.98 1.82
N ASP A 135 7.45 -14.47 3.00
CA ASP A 135 7.19 -15.86 3.40
C ASP A 135 5.70 -16.12 3.64
N ASP A 136 4.97 -15.14 4.20
CA ASP A 136 3.57 -15.27 4.56
C ASP A 136 2.60 -14.98 3.40
N PHE A 137 2.97 -14.09 2.47
CA PHE A 137 2.08 -13.65 1.39
C PHE A 137 2.63 -13.94 -0.01
N ILE A 138 3.85 -13.50 -0.33
CA ILE A 138 4.38 -13.62 -1.70
C ILE A 138 4.64 -15.09 -2.07
N VAL A 139 5.23 -15.89 -1.19
CA VAL A 139 5.56 -17.30 -1.48
C VAL A 139 4.29 -18.15 -1.67
N PRO A 140 3.27 -18.07 -0.79
CA PRO A 140 1.99 -18.75 -1.04
C PRO A 140 1.31 -18.26 -2.33
N PHE A 141 1.32 -16.95 -2.56
CA PHE A 141 0.82 -16.35 -3.81
C PHE A 141 1.55 -16.93 -5.03
N GLU A 142 2.87 -17.06 -5.03
CA GLU A 142 3.61 -17.65 -6.15
C GLU A 142 3.33 -19.13 -6.37
N ARG A 143 2.88 -19.85 -5.35
CA ARG A 143 2.48 -21.27 -5.44
C ARG A 143 1.07 -21.48 -5.99
N GLY A 144 0.29 -20.41 -6.18
CA GLY A 144 -1.10 -20.53 -6.59
C GLY A 144 -2.09 -20.61 -5.42
N ASP A 145 -1.65 -20.46 -4.18
CA ASP A 145 -2.52 -20.52 -3.01
C ASP A 145 -3.37 -19.23 -2.90
N ALA A 146 -4.66 -19.36 -2.61
CA ALA A 146 -5.47 -18.20 -2.27
C ALA A 146 -5.06 -17.67 -0.89
N LEU A 147 -4.80 -16.37 -0.80
CA LEU A 147 -4.45 -15.74 0.47
C LEU A 147 -5.68 -15.70 1.37
N ALA A 148 -5.47 -15.92 2.67
CA ALA A 148 -6.52 -15.69 3.65
C ALA A 148 -6.98 -14.23 3.58
N GLY A 149 -8.28 -13.98 3.82
CA GLY A 149 -8.75 -12.61 4.02
C GLY A 149 -8.06 -11.99 5.23
N THR A 150 -7.89 -10.66 5.21
CA THR A 150 -7.36 -9.89 6.34
C THR A 150 -8.15 -10.26 7.60
N GLY A 151 -7.49 -10.84 8.60
CA GLY A 151 -8.13 -11.14 9.88
C GLY A 151 -8.49 -9.87 10.63
N ASN A 152 -9.62 -9.89 11.36
CA ASN A 152 -10.10 -8.74 12.12
C ASN A 152 -9.06 -8.26 13.14
N GLY A 153 -8.90 -6.94 13.28
CA GLY A 153 -8.07 -6.32 14.32
C GLY A 153 -6.57 -6.20 14.02
N ILE A 154 -6.14 -6.40 12.76
CA ILE A 154 -4.74 -6.29 12.34
C ILE A 154 -4.60 -5.17 11.30
N VAL A 155 -4.59 -3.92 11.77
CA VAL A 155 -3.93 -2.83 11.03
C VAL A 155 -2.45 -2.88 11.39
N GLU A 156 -1.74 -3.83 10.78
CA GLU A 156 -0.28 -3.79 10.77
C GLU A 156 0.17 -3.21 9.44
N ALA A 157 1.29 -2.47 9.43
CA ALA A 157 1.92 -2.17 8.16
C ALA A 157 2.17 -3.52 7.43
N ALA A 158 2.06 -3.59 6.12
CA ALA A 158 2.36 -4.83 5.40
C ALA A 158 3.87 -4.95 5.14
N ASP A 159 4.49 -3.87 4.71
CA ASP A 159 5.91 -3.80 4.37
C ASP A 159 6.39 -2.34 4.45
N ILE A 160 7.69 -2.14 4.61
CA ILE A 160 8.35 -0.82 4.51
C ILE A 160 9.39 -0.90 3.40
N LEU A 161 9.07 -0.27 2.28
CA LEU A 161 9.91 -0.21 1.09
C LEU A 161 10.66 1.11 1.03
N LEU A 162 11.75 1.12 0.27
CA LEU A 162 12.42 2.33 -0.16
C LEU A 162 12.25 2.48 -1.67
N LEU A 163 11.59 3.57 -2.07
CA LEU A 163 11.52 3.97 -3.47
C LEU A 163 12.66 4.91 -3.81
N ARG A 164 13.22 4.75 -5.00
CA ARG A 164 14.20 5.67 -5.59
C ARG A 164 13.82 5.97 -7.03
N GLY A 165 13.79 7.24 -7.42
CA GLY A 165 13.35 7.66 -8.74
C GLY A 165 13.47 9.16 -8.97
N PRO A 166 12.80 9.71 -10.00
CA PRO A 166 12.95 11.11 -10.40
C PRO A 166 12.58 12.12 -9.32
N GLY A 167 11.65 11.77 -8.43
CA GLY A 167 11.24 12.58 -7.28
C GLY A 167 12.16 12.48 -6.05
N GLY A 168 13.27 11.74 -6.15
CA GLY A 168 14.19 11.51 -5.04
C GLY A 168 14.05 10.10 -4.46
N GLN A 169 14.25 9.99 -3.14
CA GLN A 169 14.20 8.71 -2.43
C GLN A 169 13.30 8.88 -1.22
N ARG A 170 12.35 7.98 -0.98
CA ARG A 170 11.48 8.05 0.21
C ARG A 170 11.03 6.67 0.68
N PRO A 171 10.87 6.46 2.00
CA PRO A 171 10.23 5.27 2.53
C PRO A 171 8.77 5.22 2.09
N VAL A 172 8.25 4.02 1.83
CA VAL A 172 6.84 3.79 1.56
C VAL A 172 6.35 2.65 2.44
N THR A 173 5.29 2.92 3.19
CA THR A 173 4.65 1.95 4.08
C THR A 173 3.24 1.70 3.59
N PHE A 174 2.89 0.43 3.40
CA PHE A 174 1.54 0.01 3.03
C PHE A 174 0.78 -0.49 4.24
N PHE A 175 -0.52 -0.25 4.29
CA PHE A 175 -1.43 -0.80 5.30
C PHE A 175 -2.64 -1.42 4.61
N ASP A 176 -2.99 -2.63 5.04
CA ASP A 176 -4.25 -3.28 4.66
C ASP A 176 -5.25 -3.07 5.79
N VAL A 177 -6.26 -2.24 5.57
CA VAL A 177 -7.26 -1.91 6.59
C VAL A 177 -8.55 -2.67 6.31
N ALA A 178 -8.93 -3.58 7.21
CA ALA A 178 -10.21 -4.27 7.09
C ALA A 178 -11.35 -3.26 7.28
N GLY A 179 -12.39 -3.37 6.45
CA GLY A 179 -13.56 -2.49 6.53
C GLY A 179 -14.27 -2.54 7.89
N GLU A 180 -14.30 -3.71 8.52
CA GLU A 180 -14.85 -3.91 9.86
C GLU A 180 -14.03 -3.19 10.95
N ASP A 181 -12.73 -2.98 10.72
CA ASP A 181 -11.87 -2.28 11.67
C ASP A 181 -12.18 -0.77 11.66
N LEU A 182 -12.69 -0.21 10.56
CA LEU A 182 -13.12 1.20 10.48
C LEU A 182 -14.41 1.47 11.27
N GLU A 183 -15.25 0.46 11.46
CA GLU A 183 -16.42 0.51 12.34
C GLU A 183 -16.03 0.44 13.82
N SER A 184 -14.84 -0.07 14.10
CA SER A 184 -14.35 -0.23 15.46
C SER A 184 -13.88 1.11 16.04
N THR A 185 -14.08 1.31 17.35
CA THR A 185 -13.43 2.39 18.10
C THR A 185 -11.96 2.07 18.41
N ASP A 186 -11.31 1.17 17.67
CA ASP A 186 -9.91 0.82 17.88
C ASP A 186 -9.04 2.06 17.58
N PRO A 187 -8.31 2.60 18.59
CA PRO A 187 -7.44 3.75 18.41
C PRO A 187 -6.40 3.56 17.31
N ARG A 188 -5.98 2.31 17.03
CA ARG A 188 -4.97 1.99 15.99
C ARG A 188 -5.45 2.36 14.59
N VAL A 189 -6.73 2.17 14.31
CA VAL A 189 -7.34 2.45 13.00
C VAL A 189 -7.41 3.96 12.77
N ASN A 190 -7.81 4.72 13.80
CA ASN A 190 -7.82 6.19 13.73
C ASN A 190 -6.41 6.76 13.56
N ARG A 191 -5.41 6.24 14.29
CA ARG A 191 -4.00 6.65 14.13
C ARG A 191 -3.50 6.42 12.71
N PHE A 192 -3.81 5.25 12.16
CA PHE A 192 -3.44 4.92 10.79
C PHE A 192 -4.01 5.95 9.80
N LEU A 193 -5.30 6.28 9.89
CA LEU A 193 -5.94 7.28 9.02
C LEU A 193 -5.29 8.66 9.17
N ILE A 194 -4.91 9.05 10.39
CA ILE A 194 -4.15 10.29 10.65
C ILE A 194 -2.77 10.27 9.99
N ALA A 195 -2.05 9.14 10.03
CA ALA A 195 -0.72 9.00 9.43
C ALA A 195 -0.74 8.87 7.90
N THR A 196 -1.90 8.59 7.31
CA THR A 196 -2.03 8.27 5.89
C THR A 196 -1.77 9.47 5.00
N THR A 197 -1.03 9.25 3.92
CA THR A 197 -0.66 10.30 2.94
C THR A 197 -1.21 10.04 1.53
N ALA A 198 -1.74 8.84 1.28
CA ALA A 198 -2.47 8.47 0.08
C ALA A 198 -3.36 7.25 0.36
N VAL A 199 -4.46 7.09 -0.37
CA VAL A 199 -5.42 5.99 -0.16
C VAL A 199 -5.79 5.30 -1.46
N ILE A 200 -5.90 3.98 -1.40
CA ILE A 200 -6.47 3.12 -2.44
C ILE A 200 -7.79 2.53 -1.90
N PHE A 201 -8.89 3.00 -2.44
CA PHE A 201 -10.22 2.44 -2.23
C PHE A 201 -10.40 1.23 -3.15
N VAL A 202 -10.75 0.09 -2.57
CA VAL A 202 -10.79 -1.20 -3.25
C VAL A 202 -12.24 -1.67 -3.34
N HIS A 203 -12.80 -1.57 -4.54
CA HIS A 203 -14.14 -2.04 -4.87
C HIS A 203 -14.04 -3.36 -5.62
N ALA A 204 -14.67 -4.43 -5.14
CA ALA A 204 -14.73 -5.66 -5.92
C ALA A 204 -15.86 -5.57 -6.93
N SER A 205 -15.55 -5.82 -8.21
CA SER A 205 -16.61 -6.10 -9.16
C SER A 205 -17.33 -7.38 -8.71
N GLU A 206 -18.62 -7.26 -8.43
CA GLU A 206 -19.51 -8.41 -8.34
C GLU A 206 -19.78 -8.97 -9.75
N ASP A 207 -20.32 -10.18 -9.83
CA ASP A 207 -20.68 -10.84 -11.09
C ASP A 207 -21.62 -9.95 -11.92
N PRO A 208 -21.61 -10.05 -13.26
CA PRO A 208 -22.38 -9.15 -14.12
C PRO A 208 -23.86 -9.14 -13.73
N LEU A 209 -24.38 -7.92 -13.50
CA LEU A 209 -25.74 -7.35 -13.50
C LEU A 209 -27.01 -8.24 -13.45
N GLU A 210 -26.97 -9.51 -13.84
CA GLU A 210 -28.09 -10.45 -13.83
C GLU A 210 -28.59 -10.80 -12.42
N THR A 211 -27.80 -10.57 -11.37
CA THR A 211 -28.18 -10.87 -9.98
C THR A 211 -28.84 -9.70 -9.24
N GLY A 212 -28.82 -8.47 -9.80
CA GLY A 212 -29.43 -7.29 -9.18
C GLY A 212 -28.89 -6.95 -7.78
N GLN A 213 -27.73 -7.50 -7.39
CA GLN A 213 -27.10 -7.21 -6.12
C GLN A 213 -26.29 -5.92 -6.27
N SER A 214 -26.84 -4.83 -5.73
CA SER A 214 -26.11 -3.59 -5.46
C SER A 214 -24.85 -3.93 -4.67
N SER A 215 -23.74 -3.23 -4.94
CA SER A 215 -22.49 -3.27 -4.17
C SER A 215 -22.77 -3.57 -2.70
N ALA A 216 -22.19 -4.64 -2.14
CA ALA A 216 -22.46 -5.07 -0.77
C ALA A 216 -22.46 -3.86 0.20
N ALA A 217 -23.49 -3.77 1.05
CA ALA A 217 -23.68 -2.62 1.96
C ALA A 217 -22.44 -2.29 2.83
N SER A 218 -21.59 -3.28 3.10
CA SER A 218 -20.34 -3.13 3.83
C SER A 218 -19.24 -2.36 3.08
N GLU A 219 -19.16 -2.44 1.74
CA GLU A 219 -18.18 -1.67 0.96
C GLU A 219 -18.44 -0.17 1.11
N ASN A 220 -19.70 0.23 0.98
CA ASN A 220 -20.13 1.61 1.12
C ASN A 220 -19.90 2.14 2.54
N GLY A 221 -20.12 1.32 3.57
CA GLY A 221 -19.85 1.67 4.96
C GLY A 221 -18.36 2.00 5.20
N SER A 222 -17.45 1.14 4.72
CA SER A 222 -16.02 1.34 4.87
C SER A 222 -15.51 2.59 4.14
N PHE A 223 -16.03 2.86 2.94
CA PHE A 223 -15.66 4.06 2.18
C PHE A 223 -16.12 5.33 2.90
N GLU A 224 -17.38 5.38 3.35
CA GLU A 224 -17.92 6.51 4.09
C GLU A 224 -17.14 6.83 5.35
N GLN A 225 -16.77 5.81 6.12
CA GLN A 225 -16.01 5.98 7.35
C GLN A 225 -14.60 6.49 7.08
N ALA A 226 -13.91 5.88 6.11
CA ALA A 226 -12.59 6.35 5.72
C ALA A 226 -12.64 7.79 5.20
N ILE A 227 -13.62 8.13 4.36
CA ILE A 227 -13.85 9.51 3.90
C ILE A 227 -14.04 10.42 5.11
N GLY A 228 -15.00 10.14 6.01
CA GLY A 228 -15.29 10.98 7.16
C GLY A 228 -14.09 11.28 8.07
N GLN A 229 -13.17 10.32 8.20
CA GLN A 229 -11.94 10.46 8.98
C GLN A 229 -10.81 11.18 8.21
N LEU A 230 -10.82 11.13 6.88
CA LEU A 230 -9.82 11.74 6.02
C LEU A 230 -10.26 13.11 5.46
N SER A 231 -11.54 13.44 5.56
CA SER A 231 -12.15 14.68 5.10
C SER A 231 -11.42 15.87 5.71
N GLY A 232 -10.76 16.65 4.85
CA GLY A 232 -9.92 17.79 5.25
C GLY A 232 -8.44 17.65 4.86
N ASN A 233 -7.98 16.42 4.60
CA ASN A 233 -6.64 16.18 4.07
C ASN A 233 -6.66 16.18 2.54
N GLN A 234 -5.88 17.06 1.90
CA GLN A 234 -5.68 17.05 0.45
C GLN A 234 -4.74 15.92 0.02
N LEU A 235 -5.08 14.68 0.36
CA LEU A 235 -4.29 13.50 0.00
C LEU A 235 -4.74 12.91 -1.35
N PRO A 236 -3.81 12.36 -2.15
CA PRO A 236 -4.16 11.63 -3.36
C PRO A 236 -4.94 10.35 -3.06
N ALA A 237 -6.00 10.12 -3.83
CA ALA A 237 -6.82 8.91 -3.73
C ALA A 237 -6.84 8.15 -5.05
N VAL A 238 -7.10 6.85 -4.98
CA VAL A 238 -7.35 6.00 -6.14
C VAL A 238 -8.49 5.05 -5.83
N ILE A 239 -9.40 4.81 -6.78
CA ILE A 239 -10.35 3.69 -6.70
C ILE A 239 -9.86 2.57 -7.63
N ALA A 240 -9.61 1.40 -7.07
CA ALA A 240 -9.24 0.20 -7.79
C ALA A 240 -10.44 -0.75 -7.84
N VAL A 241 -10.96 -1.00 -9.05
CA VAL A 241 -11.99 -2.01 -9.30
C VAL A 241 -11.31 -3.36 -9.47
N THR A 242 -11.32 -4.17 -8.42
CA THR A 242 -10.69 -5.49 -8.40
C THR A 242 -11.58 -6.57 -9.01
N LYS A 243 -11.00 -7.75 -9.21
CA LYS A 243 -11.65 -8.90 -9.88
C LYS A 243 -12.14 -8.54 -11.28
N SER A 244 -11.50 -7.54 -11.91
CA SER A 244 -11.90 -7.08 -13.24
C SER A 244 -11.72 -8.15 -14.32
N ASP A 245 -10.95 -9.21 -14.07
CA ASP A 245 -10.87 -10.40 -14.96
C ASP A 245 -12.23 -11.09 -15.20
N ARG A 246 -13.21 -10.89 -14.31
CA ARG A 246 -14.61 -11.30 -14.52
C ARG A 246 -15.32 -10.46 -15.58
N LEU A 247 -14.85 -9.23 -15.79
CA LEU A 247 -15.34 -8.26 -16.77
C LEU A 247 -14.57 -8.30 -18.09
N ARG A 248 -13.73 -9.31 -18.32
CA ARG A 248 -12.85 -9.39 -19.52
C ARG A 248 -13.58 -9.43 -20.86
N TYR A 249 -14.90 -9.59 -20.87
CA TYR A 249 -15.77 -9.55 -22.06
C TYR A 249 -16.85 -8.46 -21.98
N VAL A 250 -16.71 -7.53 -21.02
CA VAL A 250 -17.68 -6.45 -20.77
C VAL A 250 -17.00 -5.11 -21.06
N PRO A 251 -17.47 -4.35 -22.07
CA PRO A 251 -17.01 -2.99 -22.28
C PRO A 251 -17.43 -2.09 -21.09
N PRO A 252 -16.58 -1.13 -20.66
CA PRO A 252 -15.26 -0.81 -21.17
C PRO A 252 -14.11 -1.59 -20.50
N ALA A 253 -14.36 -2.46 -19.53
CA ALA A 253 -13.32 -3.15 -18.76
C ALA A 253 -12.42 -4.03 -19.65
N GLU A 254 -13.01 -4.76 -20.60
CA GLU A 254 -12.28 -5.60 -21.57
C GLU A 254 -11.09 -4.87 -22.21
N ARG A 255 -11.31 -3.65 -22.73
CA ARG A 255 -10.27 -2.92 -23.46
C ARG A 255 -9.08 -2.54 -22.58
N TRP A 256 -9.31 -2.28 -21.30
CA TRP A 256 -8.26 -1.92 -20.35
C TRP A 256 -7.46 -3.14 -19.95
N LEU A 257 -8.13 -4.25 -19.65
CA LEU A 257 -7.46 -5.50 -19.27
C LEU A 257 -6.58 -6.06 -20.39
N HIS A 258 -7.03 -5.98 -21.65
CA HIS A 258 -6.22 -6.40 -22.80
C HIS A 258 -4.96 -5.56 -23.02
N ARG A 259 -4.92 -4.32 -22.54
CA ARG A 259 -3.72 -3.47 -22.66
C ARG A 259 -2.59 -3.88 -21.71
N GLY A 260 -2.92 -4.50 -20.58
CA GLY A 260 -1.93 -4.85 -19.55
C GLY A 260 -1.36 -3.63 -18.82
N ASP A 261 -0.21 -3.80 -18.16
CA ASP A 261 0.52 -2.72 -17.48
C ASP A 261 1.20 -1.79 -18.50
N GLU A 262 1.09 -0.47 -18.28
CA GLU A 262 1.63 0.53 -19.19
C GLU A 262 3.06 0.94 -18.79
N THR A 263 3.93 1.09 -19.80
CA THR A 263 5.36 1.42 -19.59
C THR A 263 5.67 2.91 -19.66
N ASP A 264 4.70 3.74 -20.04
CA ASP A 264 4.83 5.19 -20.13
C ASP A 264 3.68 5.87 -19.37
N LEU A 265 3.95 7.00 -18.73
CA LEU A 265 2.96 7.75 -17.98
C LEU A 265 2.23 8.73 -18.91
N ASN A 266 0.95 8.48 -19.16
CA ASN A 266 0.09 9.33 -19.98
C ASN A 266 -1.16 9.74 -19.19
N ALA A 267 -1.28 11.02 -18.88
CA ALA A 267 -2.36 11.52 -18.03
C ALA A 267 -3.72 11.49 -18.73
N ASP A 268 -3.78 11.73 -20.04
CA ASP A 268 -5.02 11.69 -20.80
C ASP A 268 -5.57 10.27 -20.90
N ARG A 269 -4.69 9.26 -20.98
CA ARG A 269 -5.08 7.85 -20.92
C ARG A 269 -5.59 7.47 -19.53
N ILE A 270 -4.92 7.88 -18.46
CA ILE A 270 -5.40 7.65 -17.08
C ILE A 270 -6.77 8.31 -16.88
N ARG A 271 -6.97 9.53 -17.40
CA ARG A 271 -8.26 10.21 -17.38
C ARG A 271 -9.33 9.47 -18.19
N ALA A 272 -8.96 8.91 -19.34
CA ALA A 272 -9.87 8.11 -20.15
C ALA A 272 -10.33 6.84 -19.40
N GLU A 273 -9.41 6.11 -18.76
CA GLU A 273 -9.76 4.95 -17.92
C GLU A 273 -10.63 5.39 -16.74
N THR A 274 -10.25 6.49 -16.09
CA THR A 274 -11.01 7.06 -14.96
C THR A 274 -12.46 7.32 -15.34
N ARG A 275 -12.71 7.94 -16.49
CA ARG A 275 -14.06 8.18 -17.04
C ARG A 275 -14.81 6.88 -17.31
N ASP A 276 -14.13 5.87 -17.82
CA ASP A 276 -14.76 4.59 -18.13
C ASP A 276 -15.14 3.80 -16.89
N VAL A 277 -14.26 3.76 -15.89
CA VAL A 277 -14.54 3.12 -14.60
C VAL A 277 -15.68 3.87 -13.91
N TYR A 278 -15.66 5.20 -13.91
CA TYR A 278 -16.75 6.01 -13.37
C TYR A 278 -18.09 5.66 -14.03
N ALA A 279 -18.13 5.67 -15.37
CA ALA A 279 -19.34 5.34 -16.13
C ALA A 279 -19.80 3.89 -15.86
N TYR A 280 -18.87 2.94 -15.76
CA TYR A 280 -19.17 1.55 -15.41
C TYR A 280 -19.81 1.43 -14.03
N LEU A 281 -19.17 1.96 -12.99
CA LEU A 281 -19.68 1.90 -11.61
C LEU A 281 -21.04 2.60 -11.47
N HIS A 282 -21.22 3.73 -12.15
CA HIS A 282 -22.51 4.40 -12.21
C HIS A 282 -23.56 3.53 -12.91
N HIS A 283 -23.22 2.88 -14.03
CA HIS A 283 -24.14 2.03 -14.78
C HIS A 283 -24.58 0.78 -14.01
N VAL A 284 -23.66 0.16 -13.26
CA VAL A 284 -23.97 -1.04 -12.46
C VAL A 284 -24.61 -0.73 -11.10
N GLY A 285 -24.97 0.52 -10.84
CA GLY A 285 -25.62 0.93 -9.59
C GLY A 285 -24.68 1.01 -8.38
N ALA A 286 -23.36 0.93 -8.58
CA ALA A 286 -22.33 1.08 -7.55
C ALA A 286 -21.89 2.54 -7.37
N ALA A 287 -22.79 3.51 -7.58
CA ALA A 287 -22.48 4.93 -7.50
C ALA A 287 -21.98 5.37 -6.10
N ALA A 288 -22.39 4.68 -5.04
CA ALA A 288 -21.88 4.94 -3.69
C ALA A 288 -20.36 4.67 -3.56
N SER A 289 -19.80 3.77 -4.36
CA SER A 289 -18.36 3.52 -4.41
C SER A 289 -17.59 4.64 -5.15
N LEU A 290 -18.27 5.58 -5.80
CA LEU A 290 -17.66 6.73 -6.47
C LEU A 290 -17.42 7.93 -5.55
N ARG A 291 -17.93 7.91 -4.30
CA ARG A 291 -17.75 9.04 -3.37
C ARG A 291 -16.30 9.49 -3.17
N PRO A 292 -15.27 8.60 -3.12
CA PRO A 292 -13.89 9.06 -3.07
C PRO A 292 -13.46 9.92 -4.27
N PHE A 293 -14.10 9.77 -5.44
CA PHE A 293 -13.81 10.63 -6.58
C PHE A 293 -14.34 12.05 -6.39
N ASP A 294 -15.48 12.18 -5.70
CA ASP A 294 -16.11 13.48 -5.46
C ASP A 294 -15.46 14.25 -4.29
N GLU A 295 -14.94 13.52 -3.28
CA GLU A 295 -14.39 14.11 -2.05
C GLU A 295 -12.89 14.45 -2.12
N PHE A 296 -12.10 13.70 -2.91
CA PHE A 296 -10.66 13.90 -2.96
C PHE A 296 -10.23 14.72 -4.19
N SER A 297 -9.50 15.81 -3.94
CA SER A 297 -9.04 16.75 -4.98
C SER A 297 -8.20 16.16 -6.10
N ARG A 298 -7.52 15.03 -5.84
CA ARG A 298 -6.79 14.27 -6.85
C ARG A 298 -7.15 12.80 -6.72
N CYS A 299 -7.97 12.32 -7.65
CA CYS A 299 -8.47 10.96 -7.64
C CYS A 299 -8.43 10.34 -9.04
N THR A 300 -7.96 9.09 -9.14
CA THR A 300 -8.01 8.30 -10.39
C THR A 300 -8.76 7.00 -10.16
N LEU A 301 -9.30 6.42 -11.23
CA LEU A 301 -10.00 5.13 -11.17
C LEU A 301 -9.38 4.14 -12.15
N HIS A 302 -9.19 2.88 -11.72
CA HIS A 302 -8.54 1.85 -12.52
C HIS A 302 -9.25 0.49 -12.45
N PHE A 303 -9.29 -0.24 -13.57
CA PHE A 303 -9.63 -1.66 -13.58
C PHE A 303 -8.39 -2.48 -13.29
N VAL A 304 -8.46 -3.37 -12.30
CA VAL A 304 -7.33 -4.22 -11.90
C VAL A 304 -7.75 -5.67 -11.67
N SER A 305 -6.84 -6.60 -11.95
CA SER A 305 -7.00 -8.00 -11.55
C SER A 305 -5.73 -8.48 -10.86
N ALA A 306 -5.85 -8.87 -9.59
CA ALA A 306 -4.72 -9.36 -8.81
C ALA A 306 -4.34 -10.81 -9.17
N SER A 307 -5.34 -11.64 -9.49
CA SER A 307 -5.16 -13.08 -9.75
C SER A 307 -5.29 -13.48 -11.21
N GLY A 308 -6.03 -12.72 -12.03
CA GLY A 308 -6.31 -13.08 -13.42
C GLY A 308 -7.34 -14.21 -13.59
N GLY A 309 -8.02 -14.60 -12.51
CA GLY A 309 -9.07 -15.63 -12.52
C GLY A 309 -9.58 -15.97 -11.13
N ASP A 310 -10.55 -16.89 -11.06
CA ASP A 310 -11.15 -17.34 -9.80
C ASP A 310 -10.36 -18.47 -9.13
N ALA A 311 -10.32 -18.42 -7.80
CA ALA A 311 -9.77 -19.49 -6.98
C ALA A 311 -10.80 -20.62 -6.82
N VAL A 312 -10.36 -21.87 -7.00
CA VAL A 312 -11.18 -23.07 -6.82
C VAL A 312 -10.78 -23.82 -5.55
N PRO A 313 -11.72 -24.46 -4.82
CA PRO A 313 -11.39 -25.27 -3.66
C PRO A 313 -10.38 -26.38 -3.99
N ILE A 314 -9.38 -26.56 -3.14
CA ILE A 314 -8.39 -27.65 -3.28
C ILE A 314 -9.04 -29.00 -2.96
N ASP A 315 -9.84 -29.03 -1.89
CA ASP A 315 -10.66 -30.18 -1.51
C ASP A 315 -12.13 -29.72 -1.42
N PRO A 316 -13.07 -30.34 -2.16
CA PRO A 316 -14.50 -30.05 -2.03
C PRO A 316 -15.04 -30.17 -0.60
N LYS A 317 -14.38 -30.95 0.27
CA LYS A 317 -14.73 -31.12 1.68
C LYS A 317 -14.16 -30.03 2.59
N VAL A 318 -13.20 -29.23 2.10
CA VAL A 318 -12.60 -28.10 2.83
C VAL A 318 -12.66 -26.84 1.96
N PRO A 319 -13.85 -26.21 1.81
CA PRO A 319 -14.06 -25.08 0.90
C PRO A 319 -13.22 -23.83 1.21
N SER A 320 -12.67 -23.75 2.43
CA SER A 320 -11.85 -22.64 2.90
C SER A 320 -10.45 -22.62 2.28
N LYS A 321 -9.93 -23.75 1.82
CA LYS A 321 -8.63 -23.81 1.12
C LYS A 321 -8.86 -23.75 -0.38
N LYS A 322 -8.48 -22.65 -1.01
CA LYS A 322 -8.62 -22.44 -2.46
C LYS A 322 -7.26 -22.26 -3.11
N HIS A 323 -7.19 -22.59 -4.40
CA HIS A 323 -6.03 -22.36 -5.24
C HIS A 323 -6.45 -21.80 -6.60
N PHE A 324 -5.55 -21.09 -7.27
CA PHE A 324 -5.75 -20.61 -8.63
C PHE A 324 -5.19 -21.67 -9.61
N PRO A 325 -6.05 -22.40 -10.33
CA PRO A 325 -5.62 -23.57 -11.12
C PRO A 325 -4.73 -23.21 -12.30
N HIS A 326 -4.84 -21.98 -12.80
CA HIS A 326 -4.00 -21.43 -13.86
C HIS A 326 -2.82 -20.62 -13.31
N GLY A 327 -2.62 -20.57 -11.99
CA GLY A 327 -1.67 -19.67 -11.37
C GLY A 327 -2.13 -18.20 -11.43
N PHE A 328 -1.27 -17.32 -10.94
CA PHE A 328 -1.55 -15.90 -10.83
C PHE A 328 -1.07 -15.13 -12.07
N HIS A 329 -1.99 -14.36 -12.65
CA HIS A 329 -1.71 -13.45 -13.76
C HIS A 329 -2.16 -12.03 -13.39
N PRO A 330 -1.42 -11.32 -12.51
CA PRO A 330 -1.74 -9.96 -12.16
C PRO A 330 -1.75 -9.08 -13.42
N THR A 331 -2.79 -8.28 -13.56
CA THR A 331 -2.98 -7.37 -14.69
C THR A 331 -3.35 -6.00 -14.14
N ARG A 332 -2.59 -4.97 -14.53
CA ARG A 332 -2.85 -3.56 -14.15
C ARG A 332 -2.71 -3.26 -12.66
N VAL A 333 -2.12 -4.17 -11.88
CA VAL A 333 -2.00 -4.01 -10.40
C VAL A 333 -1.06 -2.88 -10.00
N LEU A 334 -0.18 -2.44 -10.90
CA LEU A 334 0.71 -1.29 -10.66
C LEU A 334 0.08 0.04 -11.04
N GLU A 335 -0.97 0.08 -11.86
CA GLU A 335 -1.59 1.32 -12.33
C GLU A 335 -2.08 2.22 -11.17
N PRO A 336 -2.75 1.69 -10.12
CA PRO A 336 -3.08 2.48 -8.94
C PRO A 336 -1.85 3.08 -8.25
N LEU A 337 -0.77 2.30 -8.14
CA LEU A 337 0.46 2.75 -7.50
C LEU A 337 1.15 3.83 -8.34
N VAL A 338 1.27 3.63 -9.65
CA VAL A 338 1.83 4.62 -10.59
C VAL A 338 1.08 5.95 -10.49
N SER A 339 -0.26 5.93 -10.42
CA SER A 339 -1.06 7.14 -10.21
C SER A 339 -0.72 7.82 -8.89
N ILE A 340 -0.65 7.09 -7.76
CA ILE A 340 -0.24 7.66 -6.47
C ILE A 340 1.17 8.24 -6.54
N LEU A 341 2.12 7.53 -7.15
CA LEU A 341 3.51 7.98 -7.25
C LEU A 341 3.63 9.24 -8.12
N ALA A 342 2.82 9.38 -9.17
CA ALA A 342 2.73 10.61 -9.95
C ALA A 342 2.09 11.75 -9.14
N MET A 343 1.00 11.47 -8.41
CA MET A 343 0.30 12.48 -7.61
C MET A 343 1.13 12.99 -6.42
N THR A 344 1.97 12.13 -5.86
CA THR A 344 2.84 12.43 -4.71
C THR A 344 4.23 12.94 -5.11
N GLY A 345 4.49 13.09 -6.42
CA GLY A 345 5.73 13.66 -6.95
C GLY A 345 6.93 12.71 -6.98
N MET A 346 6.73 11.41 -6.71
CA MET A 346 7.78 10.40 -6.85
C MET A 346 8.12 10.13 -8.32
N ILE A 347 7.10 10.09 -9.18
CA ILE A 347 7.23 10.18 -10.63
C ILE A 347 7.05 11.65 -11.00
N THR A 348 7.97 12.21 -11.79
CA THR A 348 7.98 13.63 -12.14
C THR A 348 7.86 13.83 -13.64
N GLY A 349 7.42 15.01 -14.05
CA GLY A 349 7.27 15.38 -15.46
C GLY A 349 5.94 16.11 -15.74
N PRO A 350 5.74 16.60 -16.98
CA PRO A 350 4.51 17.30 -17.37
C PRO A 350 3.26 16.43 -17.21
N GLU A 351 3.33 15.15 -17.59
CA GLU A 351 2.21 14.22 -17.47
C GLU A 351 1.88 13.89 -16.01
N ALA A 352 2.89 13.65 -15.18
CA ALA A 352 2.69 13.36 -13.76
C ALA A 352 1.92 14.46 -13.00
N ARG A 353 2.13 15.72 -13.37
CA ARG A 353 1.40 16.86 -12.78
C ARG A 353 -0.08 16.86 -13.11
N LYS A 354 -0.49 16.28 -14.24
CA LYS A 354 -1.88 16.24 -14.70
C LYS A 354 -2.67 15.06 -14.10
N VAL A 355 -1.99 14.04 -13.59
CA VAL A 355 -2.64 12.83 -13.04
C VAL A 355 -3.55 13.19 -11.87
N GLY A 356 -4.77 12.64 -11.87
CA GLY A 356 -5.78 12.86 -10.84
C GLY A 356 -6.43 14.24 -10.86
N MET A 357 -6.06 15.13 -11.79
CA MET A 357 -6.79 16.38 -11.97
C MET A 357 -8.13 16.11 -12.68
N PRO A 358 -9.21 16.78 -12.29
CA PRO A 358 -10.53 16.63 -12.92
C PRO A 358 -10.51 16.87 -14.43
#